data_AF-A0A2N7Q8I5-F1
#
_entry.id   AF-A0A2N7Q8I5-F1
#
_cell.length_a   1.000
_cell.length_b   1.000
_cell.length_c   1.000
_cell.angle_alpha   90.00
_cell.angle_beta   90.00
_cell.angle_gamma   90.00
#
_symmetry.space_group_name_H-M   'P 1'
#
loop_
_entity.id
_entity.type
_entity.pdbx_description
1 polymer ?
#
loop_
_entity_poly.entity_id
_entity_poly.type
_entity_poly.pdbx_seq_one_letter_code
_entity_poly.pdbx_strand_id
1 'polypeptide(L)'
;MGKGRQMKIKSLFFLPLLLILISCGVNFLPSHDSWYAKHYFIMQDFERDTYKKLTDAGRLEFQKIFWEARQPIAKQQFDARISYIERVYKTENHTQPWNTDRARVYLLNGPPASIDYRQNTDWVTTIQQGAGVSGSQEISDRSNEDIQANTAEVWLYPYDKYFVYYVFTFSPPNSWKLNPSTYQNNRYLQQLEQLNKDLTYGIKDEEDYKAKLEALPHKK
;
A
#
# COMPACT_ATOMS: atom_id res chain seq x y z
N MET A 1 -77.06 -15.57 6.97
CA MET A 1 -75.81 -16.05 6.34
C MET A 1 -75.29 -14.94 5.44
N GLY A 2 -74.05 -14.44 5.48
CA GLY A 2 -72.88 -14.71 6.31
C GLY A 2 -72.07 -13.40 6.47
N LYS A 3 -71.41 -13.28 7.62
CA LYS A 3 -70.57 -12.15 8.05
C LYS A 3 -69.16 -12.23 7.45
N GLY A 4 -68.52 -11.06 7.33
CA GLY A 4 -67.09 -10.87 7.62
C GLY A 4 -66.22 -10.74 6.38
N ARG A 5 -65.10 -9.99 6.39
CA ARG A 5 -64.51 -9.08 7.37
C ARG A 5 -63.42 -8.34 6.58
N GLN A 6 -63.32 -7.03 6.76
CA GLN A 6 -62.24 -6.18 6.26
C GLN A 6 -60.86 -6.74 6.64
N MET A 7 -59.89 -6.71 5.71
CA MET A 7 -58.47 -6.53 6.04
C MET A 7 -57.75 -5.79 4.92
N LYS A 8 -57.32 -4.56 5.23
CA LYS A 8 -56.39 -3.75 4.45
C LYS A 8 -55.01 -4.41 4.51
N ILE A 9 -54.43 -4.76 3.36
CA ILE A 9 -53.02 -5.13 3.27
C ILE A 9 -52.27 -3.91 2.73
N LYS A 10 -51.55 -3.24 3.63
CA LYS A 10 -50.58 -2.19 3.30
C LYS A 10 -49.38 -2.88 2.62
N SER A 11 -49.20 -2.68 1.32
CA SER A 11 -47.98 -3.11 0.63
C SER A 11 -46.85 -2.14 0.95
N LEU A 12 -46.12 -2.40 2.03
CA LEU A 12 -44.89 -1.70 2.39
C LEU A 12 -43.76 -2.38 1.61
N PHE A 13 -43.27 -1.72 0.55
CA PHE A 13 -42.05 -2.13 -0.15
C PHE A 13 -40.86 -2.02 0.81
N PHE A 14 -40.41 -3.14 1.36
CA PHE A 14 -39.11 -3.26 2.01
C PHE A 14 -38.04 -3.39 0.92
N LEU A 15 -37.39 -2.28 0.58
CA LEU A 15 -36.16 -2.27 -0.21
C LEU A 15 -34.99 -2.60 0.75
N PRO A 16 -34.22 -3.68 0.56
CA PRO A 16 -32.99 -3.86 1.32
C PRO A 16 -31.96 -2.86 0.78
N LEU A 17 -31.72 -1.79 1.53
CA LEU A 17 -30.61 -0.86 1.30
C LEU A 17 -29.30 -1.62 1.54
N LEU A 18 -28.68 -2.08 0.45
CA LEU A 18 -27.36 -2.70 0.46
C LEU A 18 -26.33 -1.64 0.90
N LEU A 19 -25.82 -1.82 2.12
CA LEU A 19 -24.71 -1.06 2.71
C LEU A 19 -23.46 -1.20 1.83
N ILE A 20 -23.11 -0.14 1.10
CA ILE A 20 -21.73 0.05 0.62
C ILE A 20 -21.04 0.95 1.63
N LEU A 21 -20.46 0.34 2.67
CA LEU A 21 -19.48 1.02 3.49
C LEU A 21 -18.24 1.22 2.62
N ILE A 22 -18.13 2.40 2.02
CA ILE A 22 -16.88 2.91 1.46
C ILE A 22 -15.96 3.14 2.66
N SER A 23 -15.20 2.11 3.02
CA SER A 23 -14.09 2.22 3.95
C SER A 23 -12.97 3.01 3.25
N CYS A 24 -13.03 4.33 3.35
CA CYS A 24 -11.83 5.16 3.25
C CYS A 24 -11.01 4.91 4.52
N GLY A 25 -10.28 3.80 4.52
CA GLY A 25 -9.43 3.38 5.63
C GLY A 25 -8.23 4.31 5.77
N VAL A 26 -8.33 5.25 6.71
CA VAL A 26 -7.23 6.01 7.28
C VAL A 26 -6.13 5.02 7.70
N ASN A 27 -4.90 5.24 7.22
CA ASN A 27 -3.72 4.39 7.44
C ASN A 27 -3.36 4.22 8.93
N PHE A 28 -4.04 3.33 9.65
CA PHE A 28 -3.53 2.77 10.91
C PHE A 28 -2.70 1.54 10.58
N LEU A 29 -1.44 1.53 11.01
CA LEU A 29 -0.66 0.29 11.06
C LEU A 29 -1.45 -0.75 11.85
N PRO A 30 -1.48 -2.01 11.39
CA PRO A 30 -2.34 -3.02 11.99
C PRO A 30 -1.89 -3.53 13.38
N SER A 31 -0.80 -3.03 13.97
CA SER A 31 -0.32 -3.48 15.29
C SER A 31 0.61 -2.48 15.99
N HIS A 32 0.59 -2.50 17.34
CA HIS A 32 1.63 -1.89 18.19
C HIS A 32 2.96 -2.66 18.14
N ASP A 33 2.96 -3.88 17.62
CA ASP A 33 4.15 -4.67 17.35
C ASP A 33 4.97 -4.02 16.23
N SER A 34 6.11 -3.44 16.60
CA SER A 34 7.00 -2.72 15.69
C SER A 34 7.62 -3.63 14.63
N TRP A 35 7.88 -4.90 14.96
CA TRP A 35 8.40 -5.85 14.00
C TRP A 35 7.36 -6.13 12.93
N TYR A 36 6.14 -6.48 13.34
CA TYR A 36 5.04 -6.72 12.41
C TYR A 36 4.76 -5.50 11.54
N ALA A 37 4.67 -4.32 12.12
CA ALA A 37 4.45 -3.08 11.39
C ALA A 37 5.53 -2.81 10.32
N LYS A 38 6.80 -3.13 10.63
CA LYS A 38 7.93 -2.94 9.71
C LYS A 38 7.94 -3.98 8.57
N HIS A 39 7.49 -5.20 8.83
CA HIS A 39 7.54 -6.31 7.86
C HIS A 39 6.22 -6.55 7.12
N TYR A 40 5.11 -5.96 7.57
CA TYR A 40 3.75 -6.17 7.04
C TYR A 40 3.67 -6.13 5.51
N PHE A 41 4.35 -5.16 4.88
CA PHE A 41 4.29 -4.93 3.43
C PHE A 41 4.99 -5.99 2.59
N ILE A 42 5.90 -6.77 3.19
CA ILE A 42 6.62 -7.85 2.51
C ILE A 42 6.07 -9.24 2.84
N MET A 43 5.11 -9.32 3.77
CA MET A 43 4.46 -10.56 4.15
C MET A 43 3.42 -11.00 3.12
N GLN A 44 3.40 -12.30 2.83
CA GLN A 44 2.30 -12.98 2.15
C GLN A 44 1.01 -12.93 2.96
N ASP A 45 -0.13 -13.09 2.29
CA ASP A 45 -1.43 -12.88 2.92
C ASP A 45 -1.65 -13.85 4.09
N PHE A 46 -1.31 -15.13 3.89
CA PHE A 46 -1.38 -16.15 4.94
C PHE A 46 -0.43 -15.85 6.11
N GLU A 47 0.75 -15.28 5.86
CA GLU A 47 1.69 -14.87 6.92
C GLU A 47 1.07 -13.82 7.85
N ARG A 48 0.38 -12.83 7.27
CA ARG A 48 -0.29 -11.76 8.03
C ARG A 48 -1.44 -12.31 8.87
N ASP A 49 -2.19 -13.26 8.31
CA ASP A 49 -3.32 -13.86 9.00
C ASP A 49 -2.89 -14.82 10.10
N THR A 50 -1.83 -15.60 9.89
CA THR A 50 -1.22 -16.43 10.95
C THR A 50 -0.65 -15.55 12.06
N TYR A 51 0.15 -14.52 11.76
CA TYR A 51 0.83 -13.69 12.77
C TYR A 51 -0.12 -13.08 13.81
N LYS A 52 -1.31 -12.64 13.37
CA LYS A 52 -2.33 -12.06 14.25
C LYS A 52 -2.83 -13.06 15.29
N LYS A 53 -2.88 -14.35 14.93
CA LYS A 53 -3.38 -15.45 15.76
C LYS A 53 -2.31 -16.03 16.69
N LEU A 54 -1.03 -15.70 16.49
CA LEU A 54 0.05 -16.19 17.35
C LEU A 54 0.06 -15.52 18.74
N THR A 55 0.48 -16.29 19.74
CA THR A 55 0.92 -15.77 21.05
C THR A 55 2.21 -14.98 20.91
N ASP A 56 2.65 -14.28 21.96
CA ASP A 56 3.92 -13.54 21.92
C ASP A 56 5.13 -14.48 21.72
N ALA A 57 5.12 -15.66 22.34
CA ALA A 57 6.13 -16.69 22.09
C ALA A 57 6.10 -17.19 20.63
N GLY A 58 4.90 -17.43 20.09
CA GLY A 58 4.74 -17.82 18.69
C GLY A 58 5.20 -16.74 17.72
N ARG A 59 5.00 -15.46 18.03
CA ARG A 59 5.51 -14.34 17.24
C ARG A 59 7.02 -14.32 17.20
N LEU A 60 7.72 -14.53 18.31
CA LEU A 60 9.19 -14.58 18.32
C LEU A 60 9.73 -15.68 17.38
N GLU A 61 9.15 -16.87 17.44
CA GLU A 61 9.53 -17.97 16.54
C GLU A 61 9.15 -17.67 15.07
N PHE A 62 8.00 -17.04 14.83
CA PHE A 62 7.60 -16.58 13.51
C PHE A 62 8.67 -15.69 12.87
N GLN A 63 9.22 -14.73 13.61
CA GLN A 63 10.23 -13.79 13.10
C GLN A 63 11.48 -14.51 12.59
N LYS A 64 11.87 -15.60 13.27
CA LYS A 64 12.99 -16.45 12.88
C LYS A 64 12.65 -17.22 11.60
N ILE A 65 11.56 -17.99 11.61
CA ILE A 65 11.23 -18.86 10.48
C ILE A 65 10.81 -18.06 9.23
N PHE A 66 10.30 -16.83 9.39
CA PHE A 66 10.01 -15.90 8.31
C PHE A 66 11.23 -15.66 7.41
N TRP A 67 12.41 -15.46 8.02
CA TRP A 67 13.64 -15.25 7.26
C TRP A 67 14.28 -16.57 6.81
N GLU A 68 14.16 -17.65 7.59
CA GLU A 68 14.66 -18.98 7.19
C GLU A 68 13.96 -19.51 5.93
N ALA A 69 12.67 -19.22 5.76
CA ALA A 69 11.87 -19.62 4.62
C ALA A 69 12.25 -18.89 3.31
N ARG A 70 13.05 -17.82 3.39
CA ARG A 70 13.44 -16.97 2.25
C ARG A 70 14.91 -17.15 1.86
N GLN A 71 15.27 -16.68 0.68
CA GLN A 71 16.68 -16.61 0.29
C GLN A 71 17.44 -15.61 1.19
N PRO A 72 18.71 -15.86 1.58
CA PRO A 72 19.48 -14.93 2.42
C PRO A 72 19.55 -13.51 1.85
N ILE A 73 19.59 -13.38 0.52
CA ILE A 73 19.59 -12.09 -0.18
C ILE A 73 18.32 -11.27 0.09
N ALA A 74 17.18 -11.90 0.38
CA ALA A 74 15.92 -11.22 0.69
C ALA A 74 16.07 -10.36 1.95
N LYS A 75 16.70 -10.92 2.99
CA LYS A 75 16.96 -10.20 4.24
C LYS A 75 17.96 -9.06 4.02
N GLN A 76 19.03 -9.30 3.25
CA GLN A 76 20.02 -8.28 2.93
C GLN A 76 19.37 -7.08 2.18
N GLN A 77 18.51 -7.37 1.20
CA GLN A 77 17.74 -6.35 0.48
C GLN A 77 16.79 -5.58 1.41
N PHE A 78 16.08 -6.28 2.29
CA PHE A 78 15.23 -5.65 3.30
C PHE A 78 16.03 -4.71 4.21
N ASP A 79 17.12 -5.19 4.81
CA ASP A 79 17.95 -4.41 5.73
C ASP A 79 18.53 -3.16 5.02
N ALA A 80 18.97 -3.30 3.77
CA ALA A 80 19.46 -2.19 2.95
C ALA A 80 18.35 -1.16 2.65
N ARG A 81 17.15 -1.62 2.27
CA ARG A 81 16.00 -0.75 2.01
C ARG A 81 15.53 -0.03 3.27
N ILE A 82 15.46 -0.73 4.41
CA ILE A 82 15.14 -0.12 5.71
C ILE A 82 16.17 0.95 6.09
N SER A 83 17.47 0.68 5.91
CA SER A 83 18.52 1.66 6.18
C SER A 83 18.39 2.92 5.33
N TYR A 84 18.04 2.77 4.05
CA TYR A 84 17.73 3.91 3.18
C TYR A 84 16.49 4.67 3.68
N ILE A 85 15.40 3.95 3.97
CA ILE A 85 14.13 4.50 4.44
C ILE A 85 14.30 5.30 5.73
N GLU A 86 15.03 4.76 6.72
CA GLU A 86 15.27 5.42 8.01
C GLU A 86 16.12 6.68 7.87
N ARG A 87 16.92 6.79 6.80
CA ARG A 87 17.69 8.01 6.49
C ARG A 87 16.84 9.03 5.71
N VAL A 88 16.07 8.58 4.73
CA VAL A 88 15.43 9.47 3.73
C VAL A 88 14.04 9.94 4.18
N TYR A 89 13.26 9.08 4.83
CA TYR A 89 11.84 9.36 5.17
C TYR A 89 11.62 9.72 6.64
N LYS A 90 12.71 9.89 7.41
CA LYS A 90 12.65 10.28 8.83
C LYS A 90 11.97 11.62 9.08
N THR A 91 12.06 12.55 8.13
CA THR A 91 11.40 13.85 8.26
C THR A 91 9.90 13.75 8.07
N GLU A 92 9.40 12.80 7.26
CA GLU A 92 7.96 12.58 7.07
C GLU A 92 7.32 11.85 8.26
N ASN A 93 8.05 10.90 8.86
CA ASN A 93 7.62 10.18 10.04
C ASN A 93 8.83 9.80 10.90
N HIS A 94 9.13 10.61 11.91
CA HIS A 94 10.32 10.42 12.75
C HIS A 94 10.30 9.12 13.56
N THR A 95 9.13 8.76 14.09
CA THR A 95 8.98 7.60 14.98
C THR A 95 9.00 6.28 14.20
N GLN A 96 8.45 6.28 12.99
CA GLN A 96 8.37 5.11 12.13
C GLN A 96 8.63 5.50 10.66
N PRO A 97 9.89 5.76 10.26
CA PRO A 97 10.20 6.20 8.90
C PRO A 97 9.75 5.22 7.80
N TRP A 98 9.65 3.93 8.13
CA TRP A 98 9.12 2.89 7.24
C TRP A 98 7.60 2.94 7.04
N ASN A 99 6.91 3.74 7.85
CA ASN A 99 5.46 3.90 7.81
C ASN A 99 5.05 5.21 7.12
N THR A 100 5.57 5.42 5.91
CA THR A 100 5.14 6.46 4.99
C THR A 100 4.75 5.81 3.67
N ASP A 101 3.94 6.47 2.85
CA ASP A 101 3.50 5.88 1.59
C ASP A 101 4.68 5.63 0.64
N ARG A 102 5.63 6.59 0.57
CA ARG A 102 6.87 6.44 -0.20
C ARG A 102 7.75 5.31 0.33
N ALA A 103 7.89 5.19 1.65
CA ALA A 103 8.68 4.12 2.26
C ALA A 103 8.11 2.74 1.96
N ARG A 104 6.78 2.58 1.96
CA ARG A 104 6.11 1.30 1.65
C ARG A 104 6.35 0.87 0.20
N VAL A 105 6.20 1.80 -0.74
CA VAL A 105 6.49 1.56 -2.17
C VAL A 105 7.97 1.21 -2.36
N TYR A 106 8.88 1.97 -1.73
CA TYR A 106 10.32 1.71 -1.81
C TYR A 106 10.72 0.37 -1.18
N LEU A 107 10.11 0.01 -0.05
CA LEU A 107 10.40 -1.25 0.63
C LEU A 107 10.04 -2.45 -0.24
N LEU A 108 8.92 -2.37 -0.96
CA LEU A 108 8.47 -3.45 -1.84
C LEU A 108 9.22 -3.47 -3.18
N ASN A 109 9.28 -2.34 -3.87
CA ASN A 109 9.74 -2.25 -5.25
C ASN A 109 11.23 -1.86 -5.39
N GLY A 110 11.87 -1.42 -4.30
CA GLY A 110 13.21 -0.85 -4.36
C GLY A 110 13.24 0.55 -5.00
N PRO A 111 14.42 1.02 -5.44
CA PRO A 111 14.54 2.33 -6.07
C PRO A 111 13.78 2.38 -7.40
N PRO A 112 13.04 3.46 -7.67
CA PRO A 112 12.42 3.66 -8.98
C PRO A 112 13.49 3.89 -10.06
N ALA A 113 13.14 3.59 -11.31
CA ALA A 113 14.01 3.89 -12.45
C ALA A 113 14.13 5.39 -12.71
N SER A 114 13.09 6.16 -12.41
CA SER A 114 13.13 7.63 -12.41
C SER A 114 12.13 8.23 -11.41
N ILE A 115 12.43 9.46 -11.00
CA ILE A 115 11.58 10.30 -10.15
C ILE A 115 11.37 11.62 -10.90
N ASP A 116 10.12 11.95 -11.21
CA ASP A 116 9.71 13.21 -11.83
C ASP A 116 8.97 14.08 -10.81
N TYR A 117 9.19 15.40 -10.85
CA TYR A 117 8.43 16.38 -10.07
C TYR A 117 7.54 17.21 -11.01
N ARG A 118 6.23 17.28 -10.73
CA ARG A 118 5.26 17.99 -11.60
C ARG A 118 4.30 18.84 -10.79
N GLN A 119 3.81 19.94 -11.35
CA GLN A 119 2.78 20.73 -10.67
C GLN A 119 1.41 20.04 -10.77
N ASN A 120 0.66 20.04 -9.66
CA ASN A 120 -0.56 19.26 -9.38
C ASN A 120 -1.76 19.62 -10.29
N THR A 121 -1.64 20.62 -11.17
CA THR A 121 -2.70 21.04 -12.10
C THR A 121 -2.79 20.19 -13.37
N ASP A 122 -1.75 19.44 -13.74
CA ASP A 122 -1.62 18.96 -15.12
C ASP A 122 -1.88 17.46 -15.31
N TRP A 123 -1.74 16.63 -14.27
CA TRP A 123 -1.71 15.17 -14.47
C TRP A 123 -3.10 14.49 -14.51
N VAL A 124 -4.07 14.98 -13.73
CA VAL A 124 -5.46 14.46 -13.78
C VAL A 124 -6.08 14.68 -15.15
N THR A 125 -5.73 15.78 -15.82
CA THR A 125 -6.21 16.17 -17.15
C THR A 125 -5.41 15.52 -18.28
N THR A 126 -4.08 15.39 -18.15
CA THR A 126 -3.22 14.87 -19.24
C THR A 126 -3.30 13.35 -19.41
N ILE A 127 -3.60 12.57 -18.37
CA ILE A 127 -3.81 11.11 -18.53
C ILE A 127 -5.17 10.79 -19.18
N GLN A 128 -6.13 11.72 -19.12
CA GLN A 128 -7.45 11.57 -19.75
C GLN A 128 -7.42 11.86 -21.27
N GLN A 129 -6.36 12.49 -21.77
CA GLN A 129 -6.16 12.77 -23.20
C GLN A 129 -4.83 12.18 -23.65
N GLY A 130 -4.91 11.06 -24.38
CA GLY A 130 -3.74 10.35 -24.89
C GLY A 130 -2.77 11.24 -25.66
N ALA A 131 -1.48 10.89 -25.54
CA ALA A 131 -0.34 11.30 -26.36
C ALA A 131 -0.58 12.50 -27.30
N GLY A 132 -0.30 13.71 -26.80
CA GLY A 132 0.06 14.84 -27.65
C GLY A 132 -0.57 16.17 -27.28
N VAL A 133 -0.07 16.83 -26.23
CA VAL A 133 -0.09 18.30 -26.17
C VAL A 133 1.16 18.78 -25.43
N SER A 134 2.07 19.42 -26.16
CA SER A 134 3.13 20.26 -25.62
C SER A 134 2.55 21.66 -25.45
N GLY A 135 2.39 22.12 -24.21
CA GLY A 135 1.94 23.46 -23.89
C GLY A 135 2.68 23.97 -22.66
N SER A 136 3.65 24.85 -22.87
CA SER A 136 4.29 25.63 -21.83
C SER A 136 3.29 26.63 -21.25
N GLN A 137 2.90 26.50 -19.99
CA GLN A 137 2.19 27.55 -19.26
C GLN A 137 3.10 28.31 -18.30
N GLU A 138 2.84 29.62 -18.28
CA GLU A 138 3.61 30.70 -17.66
C GLU A 138 3.73 30.57 -16.14
N ILE A 139 4.92 30.92 -15.64
CA ILE A 139 5.31 30.88 -14.23
C ILE A 139 4.87 32.18 -13.57
N SER A 140 3.88 32.14 -12.67
CA SER A 140 3.53 33.26 -11.79
C SER A 140 4.06 33.04 -10.37
N ASP A 141 4.53 34.12 -9.73
CA ASP A 141 4.96 34.24 -8.32
C ASP A 141 4.16 33.36 -7.35
N ARG A 142 4.70 32.19 -7.01
CA ARG A 142 4.22 31.35 -5.92
C ARG A 142 5.31 31.27 -4.86
N SER A 143 4.93 31.41 -3.59
CA SER A 143 5.86 31.17 -2.48
C SER A 143 6.37 29.73 -2.53
N ASN A 144 7.58 29.46 -2.01
CA ASN A 144 8.17 28.12 -2.03
C ASN A 144 7.25 27.06 -1.37
N GLU A 145 6.44 27.50 -0.39
CA GLU A 145 5.42 26.72 0.29
C GLU A 145 4.25 26.36 -0.64
N ASP A 146 3.75 27.31 -1.43
CA ASP A 146 2.67 27.10 -2.41
C ASP A 146 3.09 26.20 -3.57
N ILE A 147 4.37 26.25 -3.95
CA ILE A 147 4.96 25.38 -4.97
C ILE A 147 4.97 23.93 -4.46
N GLN A 148 5.43 23.68 -3.23
CA GLN A 148 5.47 22.34 -2.65
C GLN A 148 4.07 21.75 -2.45
N ALA A 149 3.11 22.54 -1.96
CA ALA A 149 1.72 22.11 -1.80
C ALA A 149 1.04 21.73 -3.13
N ASN A 150 1.52 22.30 -4.24
CA ASN A 150 1.06 21.98 -5.58
C ASN A 150 2.06 21.11 -6.36
N THR A 151 2.93 20.34 -5.71
CA THR A 151 3.86 19.43 -6.40
C THR A 151 3.45 17.97 -6.19
N ALA A 152 3.45 17.22 -7.30
CA ALA A 152 3.39 15.77 -7.34
C ALA A 152 4.79 15.20 -7.61
N GLU A 153 5.17 14.16 -6.87
CA GLU A 153 6.36 13.35 -7.09
C GLU A 153 5.91 12.04 -7.74
N VAL A 154 6.41 11.74 -8.94
CA VAL A 154 6.01 10.59 -9.74
C VAL A 154 7.19 9.63 -9.85
N TRP A 155 7.03 8.43 -9.32
CA TRP A 155 8.04 7.37 -9.41
C TRP A 155 7.68 6.42 -10.54
N LEU A 156 8.65 6.07 -11.38
CA LEU A 156 8.46 5.14 -12.50
C LEU A 156 9.23 3.84 -12.28
N TYR A 157 8.55 2.73 -12.51
CA TYR A 157 9.10 1.37 -12.45
C TYR A 157 8.88 0.65 -13.78
N PRO A 158 9.92 0.00 -14.33
CA PRO A 158 9.75 -0.83 -15.51
C PRO A 158 8.99 -2.11 -15.13
N TYR A 159 8.06 -2.52 -16.00
CA TYR A 159 7.34 -3.78 -15.89
C TYR A 159 7.17 -4.37 -17.28
N ASP A 160 7.99 -5.40 -17.60
CA ASP A 160 8.10 -5.95 -18.96
C ASP A 160 8.39 -4.82 -19.98
N LYS A 161 7.51 -4.59 -20.96
CA LYS A 161 7.59 -3.50 -21.95
C LYS A 161 6.83 -2.23 -21.56
N TYR A 162 6.27 -2.19 -20.35
CA TYR A 162 5.44 -1.09 -19.84
C TYR A 162 6.11 -0.38 -18.68
N PHE A 163 5.57 0.78 -18.32
CA PHE A 163 5.92 1.49 -17.09
C PHE A 163 4.72 1.50 -16.14
N VAL A 164 5.01 1.26 -14.87
CA VAL A 164 4.10 1.41 -13.74
C VAL A 164 4.58 2.64 -12.97
N TYR A 165 3.66 3.52 -12.61
CA TYR A 165 3.99 4.71 -11.84
C TYR A 165 3.30 4.75 -10.47
N TYR A 166 3.92 5.46 -9.53
CA TYR A 166 3.30 5.89 -8.27
C TYR A 166 3.29 7.40 -8.22
N VAL A 167 2.14 8.01 -7.95
CA VAL A 167 2.04 9.46 -7.80
C VAL A 167 1.87 9.79 -6.32
N PHE A 168 2.77 10.61 -5.79
CA PHE A 168 2.68 11.12 -4.43
C PHE A 168 2.39 12.61 -4.46
N THR A 169 1.43 13.06 -3.66
CA THR A 169 1.12 14.48 -3.48
C THR A 169 1.64 14.94 -2.13
N PHE A 170 2.28 16.10 -2.10
CA PHE A 170 2.71 16.69 -0.84
C PHE A 170 1.50 17.04 0.03
N SER A 171 1.59 16.65 1.29
CA SER A 171 0.64 16.94 2.35
C SER A 171 1.42 17.64 3.47
N PRO A 172 1.25 18.96 3.64
CA PRO A 172 1.92 19.72 4.67
C PRO A 172 1.74 19.10 6.08
N PRO A 173 2.71 19.28 6.99
CA PRO A 173 3.90 20.12 6.83
C PRO A 173 5.08 19.44 6.14
N ASN A 174 5.08 18.11 6.01
CA ASN A 174 6.29 17.37 5.62
C ASN A 174 6.02 15.95 5.10
N SER A 175 4.79 15.61 4.71
CA SER A 175 4.46 14.22 4.35
C SER A 175 4.09 14.09 2.88
N TRP A 176 4.40 12.97 2.26
CA TRP A 176 3.96 12.65 0.90
C TRP A 176 2.95 11.52 0.97
N LYS A 177 1.78 11.75 0.36
CA LYS A 177 0.66 10.80 0.36
C LYS A 177 0.50 10.19 -1.01
N LEU A 178 0.29 8.88 -1.06
CA LEU A 178 -0.01 8.21 -2.32
C LEU A 178 -1.34 8.71 -2.85
N ASN A 179 -1.33 9.23 -4.06
CA ASN A 179 -2.52 9.72 -4.72
C ASN A 179 -3.39 8.52 -5.13
N PRO A 180 -4.68 8.45 -4.73
CA PRO A 180 -5.57 7.34 -5.07
C PRO A 180 -5.71 7.08 -6.58
N SER A 181 -5.56 8.11 -7.42
CA SER A 181 -5.56 7.97 -8.89
C SER A 181 -4.45 7.06 -9.42
N THR A 182 -3.39 6.84 -8.63
CA THR A 182 -2.35 5.86 -8.92
C THR A 182 -2.96 4.48 -9.22
N TYR A 183 -3.96 4.04 -8.46
CA TYR A 183 -4.57 2.73 -8.64
C TYR A 183 -5.59 2.67 -9.78
N GLN A 184 -6.19 3.81 -10.13
CA GLN A 184 -7.24 3.86 -11.16
C GLN A 184 -6.67 3.78 -12.57
N ASN A 185 -5.50 4.38 -12.79
CA ASN A 185 -4.93 4.57 -14.11
C ASN A 185 -3.72 3.67 -14.39
N ASN A 186 -3.38 2.76 -13.47
CA ASN A 186 -2.21 1.91 -13.57
C ASN A 186 -2.58 0.42 -13.62
N ARG A 187 -2.76 -0.08 -14.84
CA ARG A 187 -3.23 -1.45 -15.12
C ARG A 187 -2.35 -2.55 -14.54
N TYR A 188 -1.04 -2.29 -14.43
CA TYR A 188 -0.04 -3.30 -14.09
C TYR A 188 0.53 -3.15 -12.66
N LEU A 189 -0.01 -2.23 -11.87
CA LEU A 189 0.51 -1.93 -10.54
C LEU A 189 0.50 -3.15 -9.62
N GLN A 190 -0.65 -3.83 -9.53
CA GLN A 190 -0.78 -5.00 -8.66
C GLN A 190 0.15 -6.13 -9.09
N GLN A 191 0.34 -6.31 -10.41
CA GLN A 191 1.23 -7.33 -10.95
C GLN A 191 2.71 -7.00 -10.71
N LEU A 192 3.10 -5.72 -10.77
CA LEU A 192 4.45 -5.29 -10.37
C LEU A 192 4.68 -5.57 -8.88
N GLU A 193 3.73 -5.18 -8.02
CA GLU A 193 3.83 -5.37 -6.57
C GLU A 193 3.98 -6.85 -6.22
N GLN A 194 3.14 -7.71 -6.82
CA GLN A 194 3.21 -9.15 -6.62
C GLN A 194 4.53 -9.72 -7.17
N LEU A 195 4.95 -9.32 -8.38
CA LEU A 195 6.21 -9.75 -8.97
C LEU A 195 7.40 -9.42 -8.06
N ASN A 196 7.52 -8.17 -7.60
CA ASN A 196 8.62 -7.74 -6.75
C ASN A 196 8.60 -8.43 -5.39
N LYS A 197 7.40 -8.69 -4.85
CA LYS A 197 7.23 -9.46 -3.64
C LYS A 197 7.74 -10.89 -3.80
N ASP A 198 7.42 -11.55 -4.89
CA ASP A 198 7.81 -12.95 -5.13
C ASP A 198 9.29 -13.05 -5.50
N LEU A 199 9.81 -12.13 -6.32
CA LEU A 199 11.22 -12.11 -6.69
C LEU A 199 12.14 -11.78 -5.50
N THR A 200 11.75 -10.83 -4.66
CA THR A 200 12.61 -10.35 -3.56
C THR A 200 12.36 -11.12 -2.27
N TYR A 201 11.08 -11.39 -1.95
CA TYR A 201 10.63 -11.92 -0.66
C TYR A 201 9.89 -13.26 -0.80
N GLY A 202 10.07 -13.95 -1.94
CA GLY A 202 9.52 -15.27 -2.19
C GLY A 202 10.01 -16.34 -1.23
N ILE A 203 9.16 -17.33 -1.02
CA ILE A 203 9.38 -18.44 -0.10
C ILE A 203 9.97 -19.63 -0.88
N LYS A 204 11.01 -20.26 -0.32
CA LYS A 204 11.74 -21.38 -0.94
C LYS A 204 10.89 -22.64 -1.04
N ASP A 205 10.22 -22.99 0.04
CA ASP A 205 9.32 -24.13 0.18
C ASP A 205 8.10 -23.67 0.96
N GLU A 206 7.02 -23.38 0.23
CA GLU A 206 5.80 -22.81 0.83
C GLU A 206 5.05 -23.84 1.68
N GLU A 207 5.08 -25.12 1.29
CA GLU A 207 4.37 -26.19 2.00
C GLU A 207 5.02 -26.47 3.36
N ASP A 208 6.34 -26.66 3.38
CA ASP A 208 7.11 -26.81 4.63
C ASP A 208 6.97 -25.58 5.53
N TYR A 209 7.03 -24.38 4.94
CA TYR A 209 6.89 -23.15 5.71
C TYR A 209 5.49 -23.01 6.35
N LYS A 210 4.43 -23.31 5.61
CA LYS A 210 3.05 -23.32 6.15
C LYS A 210 2.90 -24.34 7.27
N ALA A 211 3.48 -25.54 7.12
CA ALA A 211 3.44 -26.55 8.18
C ALA A 211 4.15 -26.06 9.47
N LYS A 212 5.30 -25.40 9.33
CA LYS A 212 6.01 -24.78 10.47
C LYS A 212 5.21 -23.67 11.14
N LEU A 213 4.52 -22.85 10.35
CA LEU A 213 3.65 -21.78 10.85
C LEU A 213 2.48 -22.32 11.67
N GLU A 214 1.80 -23.36 11.21
CA GLU A 214 0.69 -23.99 11.94
C GLU A 214 1.14 -24.64 13.26
N ALA A 215 2.38 -25.13 13.30
CA ALA A 215 2.97 -25.71 14.52
C ALA A 215 3.32 -24.66 15.60
N LEU A 216 3.28 -23.36 15.28
CA LEU A 216 3.59 -22.31 16.25
C LEU A 216 2.52 -22.17 17.34
N PRO A 217 2.88 -21.66 18.53
CA PRO A 217 1.91 -21.38 19.60
C PRO A 217 0.87 -20.31 19.23
N HIS A 218 -0.37 -20.74 19.00
CA HIS A 218 -1.53 -19.89 18.71
C HIS A 218 -2.26 -19.45 19.98
N LYS A 219 -2.88 -18.27 19.92
CA LYS A 219 -3.86 -17.83 20.92
C LYS A 219 -5.01 -18.83 20.95
N LYS A 220 -5.45 -19.19 22.16
CA LYS A 220 -6.62 -20.03 22.36
C LYS A 220 -7.89 -19.31 21.96
#